data_AF-A0A2E3L3K4-F1
#
_entry.id   AF-A0A2E3L3K4-F1
#
_cell.length_a   1.000
_cell.length_b   1.000
_cell.length_c   1.000
_cell.angle_alpha   90.00
_cell.angle_beta   90.00
_cell.angle_gamma   90.00
#
_symmetry.space_group_name_H-M   'P 1'
#
loop_
_entity.id
_entity.type
_entity.pdbx_description
1 polymer ?
#
loop_
_entity_poly.entity_id
_entity_poly.type
_entity_poly.pdbx_seq_one_letter_code
_entity_poly.pdbx_strand_id
1 'polypeptide(L)'
;MMATCSTIAQTFFSDGFVCPITVMSEPKANDYRRQLEKAEQRYGTCDEFVQCLRRYPNLLLPFVDEITRNAEITDIIAEILGPNLLVLDAPFFIKEPKSPSFVSWHQDLHYWGLETEDEVTAW
;
A
#
# COMPACT_ATOMS: atom_id res chain seq x y z
N MET A 1 -1.41 -35.35 -15.32
CA MET A 1 -2.03 -34.32 -14.44
C MET A 1 -1.29 -33.02 -14.71
N MET A 2 -1.91 -32.06 -15.40
CA MET A 2 -1.38 -30.70 -15.45
C MET A 2 -1.70 -30.07 -14.09
N ALA A 3 -0.68 -29.56 -13.39
CA ALA A 3 -0.91 -28.73 -12.22
C ALA A 3 -1.76 -27.54 -12.66
N THR A 4 -2.95 -27.39 -12.10
CA THR A 4 -3.71 -26.15 -12.24
C THR A 4 -2.90 -25.05 -11.56
N CYS A 5 -2.44 -24.07 -12.34
CA CYS A 5 -1.78 -22.89 -11.78
C CYS A 5 -2.77 -22.26 -10.79
N SER A 6 -2.37 -22.11 -9.52
CA SER A 6 -3.18 -21.43 -8.50
C SER A 6 -3.37 -19.97 -8.93
N THR A 7 -4.57 -19.43 -8.78
CA THR A 7 -4.80 -18.00 -9.01
C THR A 7 -4.26 -17.18 -7.83
N ILE A 8 -4.17 -15.85 -7.99
CA ILE A 8 -3.72 -14.98 -6.89
C ILE A 8 -4.70 -15.09 -5.72
N ALA A 9 -6.01 -15.05 -6.00
CA ALA A 9 -7.05 -15.17 -5.00
C ALA A 9 -6.95 -16.49 -4.23
N GLN A 10 -6.74 -17.61 -4.91
CA GLN A 10 -6.60 -18.92 -4.24
C GLN A 10 -5.42 -18.95 -3.27
N THR A 11 -4.29 -18.38 -3.67
CA THR A 11 -3.09 -18.31 -2.83
C THR A 11 -3.32 -17.36 -1.64
N PHE A 12 -3.92 -16.19 -1.90
CA PHE A 12 -4.25 -15.21 -0.87
C PHE A 12 -5.18 -15.79 0.22
N PHE A 13 -6.26 -16.46 -0.18
CA PHE A 13 -7.20 -17.06 0.79
C PHE A 13 -6.63 -18.28 1.52
N SER A 14 -5.64 -18.98 0.96
CA SER A 14 -4.94 -20.09 1.63
C SER A 14 -3.93 -19.59 2.66
N ASP A 15 -3.09 -18.62 2.27
CA ASP A 15 -1.87 -18.28 2.99
C ASP A 15 -1.99 -16.96 3.77
N GLY A 16 -3.04 -16.17 3.49
CA GLY A 16 -3.29 -14.85 4.06
C GLY A 16 -2.49 -13.71 3.40
N PHE A 17 -1.64 -14.02 2.41
CA PHE A 17 -0.84 -13.05 1.66
C PHE A 17 -0.36 -13.65 0.32
N VAL A 18 0.09 -12.79 -0.61
CA VAL A 18 0.81 -13.21 -1.82
C VAL A 18 1.97 -12.26 -2.07
N CYS A 19 3.19 -12.77 -2.05
CA CYS A 19 4.39 -11.98 -2.35
C CYS A 19 5.56 -12.87 -2.83
N PRO A 20 6.53 -12.29 -3.57
CA PRO A 20 6.54 -10.94 -4.14
C PRO A 20 5.74 -10.86 -5.45
N ILE A 21 5.17 -9.68 -5.75
CA ILE A 21 4.58 -9.36 -7.06
C ILE A 21 5.16 -8.04 -7.57
N THR A 22 5.71 -8.04 -8.77
CA THR A 22 6.29 -6.83 -9.39
C THR A 22 5.19 -6.03 -10.08
N VAL A 23 4.82 -4.87 -9.52
CA VAL A 23 3.76 -3.98 -10.04
C VAL A 23 4.30 -2.69 -10.68
N MET A 24 5.62 -2.47 -10.60
CA MET A 24 6.31 -1.37 -11.25
C MET A 24 7.81 -1.68 -11.39
N SER A 25 8.48 -0.94 -12.27
CA SER A 25 9.93 -1.06 -12.45
C SER A 25 10.70 -0.32 -11.34
N GLU A 26 11.93 -0.74 -11.07
CA GLU A 26 12.83 -0.06 -10.13
C GLU A 26 13.03 1.43 -10.44
N PRO A 27 13.21 1.88 -11.70
CA PRO A 27 13.29 3.31 -12.02
C PRO A 27 12.02 4.09 -11.66
N LYS A 28 10.83 3.49 -11.85
CA LYS A 28 9.55 4.12 -11.50
C LYS A 28 9.37 4.22 -9.99
N ALA A 29 9.70 3.15 -9.25
CA ALA A 29 9.72 3.18 -7.79
C ALA A 29 10.68 4.25 -7.23
N ASN A 30 11.89 4.33 -7.79
CA ASN A 30 12.87 5.37 -7.44
C ASN A 30 12.38 6.78 -7.76
N ASP A 31 11.55 6.95 -8.79
CA ASP A 31 10.94 8.24 -9.10
C ASP A 31 9.92 8.68 -8.05
N TYR A 32 9.01 7.79 -7.67
CA TYR A 32 8.06 8.05 -6.59
C TYR A 32 8.76 8.38 -5.27
N ARG A 33 9.84 7.65 -4.95
CA ARG A 33 10.67 7.95 -3.79
C ARG A 33 11.25 9.38 -3.85
N ARG A 34 11.81 9.80 -4.98
CA ARG A 34 12.33 11.17 -5.13
C ARG A 34 11.25 12.23 -4.97
N GLN A 35 10.02 11.94 -5.40
CA GLN A 35 8.89 12.84 -5.23
C GLN A 35 8.50 13.00 -3.75
N LEU A 36 8.51 11.90 -2.98
CA LEU A 36 8.35 11.94 -1.52
C LEU A 36 9.46 12.78 -0.86
N GLU A 37 10.72 12.46 -1.13
CA GLU A 37 11.88 13.15 -0.54
C GLU A 37 11.88 14.66 -0.86
N LYS A 38 11.42 15.03 -2.06
CA LYS A 38 11.24 16.45 -2.44
C LYS A 38 10.12 17.14 -1.63
N ALA A 39 9.03 16.43 -1.35
CA ALA A 39 7.95 16.95 -0.52
C ALA A 39 8.43 17.11 0.94
N GLU A 40 9.18 16.15 1.48
CA GLU A 40 9.77 16.20 2.82
C GLU A 40 10.79 17.34 2.95
N GLN A 41 11.64 17.56 1.94
CA GLN A 41 12.56 18.72 1.95
C GLN A 41 11.83 20.06 2.05
N ARG A 42 10.62 20.14 1.49
CA ARG A 42 9.85 21.39 1.45
C ARG A 42 8.94 21.57 2.66
N TYR A 43 8.36 20.50 3.18
CA TYR A 43 7.28 20.53 4.17
C TYR A 43 7.54 19.67 5.41
N GLY A 44 8.65 18.96 5.50
CA GLY A 44 8.92 17.99 6.58
C GLY A 44 9.04 18.59 7.98
N THR A 45 9.17 19.92 8.11
CA THR A 45 9.10 20.63 9.42
C THR A 45 7.69 21.08 9.79
N CYS A 46 6.68 20.84 8.95
CA CYS A 46 5.28 21.11 9.24
C CYS A 46 4.63 19.84 9.80
N ASP A 47 4.20 19.91 11.06
CA ASP A 47 3.61 18.77 11.76
C ASP A 47 2.35 18.25 11.05
N GLU A 48 1.55 19.13 10.47
CA GLU A 48 0.35 18.77 9.71
C GLU A 48 0.72 17.92 8.48
N PHE A 49 1.78 18.30 7.76
CA PHE A 49 2.27 17.51 6.63
C PHE A 49 2.70 16.10 7.08
N VAL A 50 3.50 16.02 8.15
CA VAL A 50 3.99 14.74 8.70
C VAL A 50 2.83 13.86 9.17
N GLN A 51 1.79 14.44 9.78
CA GLN A 51 0.58 13.72 10.17
C GLN A 51 -0.21 13.23 8.96
N CYS A 52 -0.36 14.05 7.91
CA CYS A 52 -1.04 13.66 6.68
C CYS A 52 -0.39 12.46 5.99
N LEU A 53 0.94 12.33 6.05
CA LEU A 53 1.64 11.16 5.49
C LEU A 53 1.19 9.81 6.11
N ARG A 54 0.61 9.83 7.31
CA ARG A 54 0.17 8.63 8.04
C ARG A 54 -1.28 8.23 7.80
N ARG A 55 -2.08 9.08 7.15
CA ARG A 55 -3.53 8.80 7.03
C ARG A 55 -4.21 9.25 5.74
N TYR A 56 -3.63 10.18 4.98
CA TYR A 56 -4.25 10.69 3.74
C TYR A 56 -3.23 11.20 2.69
N PRO A 57 -2.06 10.56 2.48
CA PRO A 57 -1.08 11.10 1.54
C PRO A 57 -1.57 11.07 0.09
N ASN A 58 -2.47 10.16 -0.29
CA ASN A 58 -3.12 10.14 -1.61
C ASN A 58 -3.96 11.39 -1.88
N LEU A 59 -4.47 12.08 -0.86
CA LEU A 59 -5.19 13.34 -1.05
C LEU A 59 -4.26 14.56 -1.18
N LEU A 60 -2.97 14.40 -0.83
CA LEU A 60 -1.99 15.48 -0.74
C LEU A 60 -0.91 15.39 -1.82
N LEU A 61 -0.50 14.18 -2.18
CA LEU A 61 0.63 13.88 -3.04
C LEU A 61 0.15 13.18 -4.32
N PRO A 62 0.20 13.84 -5.50
CA PRO A 62 -0.32 13.29 -6.74
C PRO A 62 0.26 11.93 -7.14
N PHE A 63 1.52 11.66 -6.80
CA PHE A 63 2.14 10.37 -7.12
C PHE A 63 1.60 9.22 -6.28
N VAL A 64 1.10 9.49 -5.07
CA VAL A 64 0.47 8.48 -4.23
C VAL A 64 -0.90 8.14 -4.79
N ASP A 65 -1.67 9.15 -5.18
CA ASP A 65 -2.93 9.00 -5.90
C ASP A 65 -2.75 8.22 -7.22
N GLU A 66 -1.68 8.47 -7.96
CA GLU A 66 -1.29 7.68 -9.14
C GLU A 66 -1.07 6.19 -8.80
N ILE A 67 -0.32 5.89 -7.73
CA ILE A 67 -0.08 4.51 -7.28
C ILE A 67 -1.41 3.80 -6.94
N THR A 68 -2.31 4.49 -6.23
CA THR A 68 -3.59 3.88 -5.80
C THR A 68 -4.54 3.52 -6.96
N ARG A 69 -4.27 4.03 -8.17
CA ARG A 69 -5.03 3.74 -9.39
C ARG A 69 -4.24 2.93 -10.42
N ASN A 70 -3.08 2.40 -10.04
CA ASN A 70 -2.26 1.59 -10.94
C ASN A 70 -2.94 0.26 -11.24
N ALA A 71 -3.27 0.00 -12.51
CA ALA A 71 -3.93 -1.23 -12.95
C ALA A 71 -3.15 -2.50 -12.58
N GLU A 72 -1.81 -2.44 -12.60
CA GLU A 72 -0.96 -3.56 -12.17
C GLU A 72 -1.15 -3.93 -10.69
N ILE A 73 -1.74 -3.03 -9.88
CA ILE A 73 -2.11 -3.27 -8.48
C ILE A 73 -3.61 -3.59 -8.39
N THR A 74 -4.47 -2.74 -8.98
CA THR A 74 -5.92 -2.87 -8.80
C THR A 74 -6.50 -4.11 -9.46
N ASP A 75 -5.92 -4.60 -10.56
CA ASP A 75 -6.38 -5.83 -11.22
C ASP A 75 -6.12 -7.06 -10.33
N ILE A 76 -5.01 -7.05 -9.58
CA ILE A 76 -4.68 -8.09 -8.60
C ILE A 76 -5.68 -8.06 -7.44
N ILE A 77 -5.91 -6.87 -6.87
CA ILE A 77 -6.86 -6.71 -5.77
C ILE A 77 -8.28 -7.07 -6.22
N ALA A 78 -8.65 -6.74 -7.46
CA ALA A 78 -9.96 -7.07 -8.01
C ALA A 78 -10.19 -8.58 -8.18
N GLU A 79 -9.12 -9.37 -8.34
CA GLU A 79 -9.24 -10.84 -8.30
C GLU A 79 -9.64 -11.35 -6.91
N ILE A 80 -9.25 -10.64 -5.84
CA ILE A 80 -9.51 -11.00 -4.44
C ILE A 80 -10.86 -10.44 -3.96
N LEU A 81 -11.09 -9.14 -4.14
CA LEU A 81 -12.24 -8.40 -3.59
C LEU A 81 -13.37 -8.15 -4.61
N GLY A 82 -13.14 -8.46 -5.88
CA GLY A 82 -14.06 -8.11 -6.97
C GLY A 82 -13.80 -6.72 -7.57
N PRO A 83 -14.54 -6.34 -8.62
CA PRO A 83 -14.18 -5.21 -9.49
C PRO A 83 -14.47 -3.82 -8.91
N ASN A 84 -15.25 -3.72 -7.82
CA ASN A 84 -15.67 -2.44 -7.25
C ASN A 84 -14.81 -2.12 -6.03
N LEU A 85 -13.70 -1.42 -6.27
CA LEU A 85 -12.72 -1.11 -5.23
C LEU A 85 -12.87 0.32 -4.71
N LEU A 86 -12.63 0.50 -3.42
CA LEU A 86 -12.47 1.80 -2.77
C LEU A 86 -11.10 1.86 -2.11
N VAL A 87 -10.40 2.99 -2.28
CA VAL A 87 -9.15 3.26 -1.57
C VAL A 87 -9.50 3.86 -0.22
N LEU A 88 -9.32 3.10 0.85
CA LEU A 88 -9.53 3.58 2.21
C LEU A 88 -8.45 4.61 2.60
N ASP A 89 -7.18 4.26 2.38
CA ASP A 89 -6.00 5.05 2.71
C ASP A 89 -4.77 4.50 1.95
N ALA A 90 -3.66 5.25 1.95
CA ALA A 90 -2.37 4.85 1.38
C ALA A 90 -1.18 5.32 2.25
N PRO A 91 -1.15 5.02 3.56
CA PRO A 91 -0.23 5.66 4.50
C PRO A 91 1.23 5.22 4.31
N PHE A 92 2.17 6.13 4.58
CA PHE A 92 3.60 5.79 4.55
C PHE A 92 4.08 5.16 5.86
N PHE A 93 4.81 4.05 5.75
CA PHE A 93 5.57 3.43 6.83
C PHE A 93 7.07 3.74 6.71
N ILE A 94 7.45 4.99 6.99
CA ILE A 94 8.84 5.45 6.87
C ILE A 94 9.68 4.98 8.06
N LYS A 95 10.82 4.36 7.77
CA LYS A 95 11.81 3.93 8.76
C LYS A 95 13.15 4.62 8.50
N GLU A 96 13.38 5.70 9.22
CA GLU A 96 14.65 6.43 9.14
C GLU A 96 15.83 5.57 9.61
N PRO A 97 17.04 5.78 9.04
CA PRO A 97 18.25 5.11 9.49
C PRO A 97 18.43 5.24 11.00
N LYS A 98 18.69 4.10 11.67
CA LYS A 98 18.90 4.01 13.13
C LYS A 98 17.67 4.38 13.97
N SER A 99 16.47 4.44 13.37
CA SER A 99 15.23 4.58 14.14
C SER A 99 15.05 3.38 15.09
N PRO A 100 14.75 3.59 16.39
CA PRO A 100 14.40 2.50 17.29
C PRO A 100 12.97 1.99 17.09
N SER A 101 12.19 2.63 16.20
CA SER A 101 10.80 2.28 15.98
C SER A 101 10.67 0.94 15.23
N PHE A 102 9.78 0.08 15.69
CA PHE A 102 9.44 -1.17 15.01
C PHE A 102 7.93 -1.31 14.90
N VAL A 103 7.48 -2.21 14.04
CA VAL A 103 6.09 -2.63 13.95
C VAL A 103 6.02 -4.00 14.64
N SER A 104 5.29 -4.11 15.74
CA SER A 104 5.10 -5.38 16.43
C SER A 104 4.15 -6.29 15.65
N TRP A 105 4.10 -7.58 15.99
CA TRP A 105 3.05 -8.48 15.49
C TRP A 105 1.66 -7.89 15.81
N HIS A 106 0.82 -7.78 14.78
CA HIS A 106 -0.55 -7.27 14.86
C HIS A 106 -1.37 -7.74 13.64
N GLN A 107 -2.67 -7.43 13.65
CA GLN A 107 -3.59 -7.59 12.53
C GLN A 107 -4.20 -6.21 12.21
N ASP A 108 -4.22 -5.84 10.93
CA ASP A 108 -4.62 -4.50 10.48
C ASP A 108 -6.10 -4.19 10.76
N LEU A 109 -7.01 -5.14 10.46
CA LEU A 109 -8.47 -4.97 10.58
C LEU A 109 -8.93 -4.42 11.93
N HIS A 110 -8.23 -4.75 13.02
CA HIS A 110 -8.60 -4.28 14.35
C HIS A 110 -8.57 -2.74 14.50
N TYR A 111 -7.88 -2.04 13.60
CA TYR A 111 -7.64 -0.60 13.69
C TYR A 111 -8.49 0.25 12.74
N TRP A 112 -9.23 -0.36 11.81
CA TRP A 112 -9.88 0.41 10.73
C TRP A 112 -11.35 0.72 11.00
N GLY A 113 -11.96 0.07 12.00
CA GLY A 113 -13.35 0.34 12.39
C GLY A 113 -14.38 -0.02 11.33
N LEU A 114 -14.00 -0.93 10.42
CA LEU A 114 -14.87 -1.50 9.40
C LEU A 114 -15.52 -2.79 9.93
N GLU A 115 -16.74 -3.07 9.47
CA GLU A 115 -17.53 -4.22 9.91
C GLU A 115 -17.34 -5.46 9.03
N THR A 116 -16.51 -5.37 7.99
CA THR A 116 -16.33 -6.41 6.95
C THR A 116 -14.90 -6.94 6.91
N GLU A 117 -14.71 -8.15 6.41
CA GLU A 117 -13.37 -8.72 6.16
C GLU A 117 -12.91 -8.53 4.69
N ASP A 118 -13.70 -7.81 3.88
CA ASP A 118 -13.48 -7.60 2.43
C ASP A 118 -12.43 -6.50 2.17
N GLU A 119 -11.22 -6.71 2.71
CA GLU A 119 -10.16 -5.70 2.75
C GLU A 119 -8.80 -6.32 2.43
N VAL A 120 -7.96 -5.55 1.71
CA VAL A 120 -6.61 -5.99 1.31
C VAL A 120 -5.64 -4.82 1.45
N THR A 121 -4.51 -5.06 2.13
CA THR A 121 -3.33 -4.17 2.10
C THR A 121 -2.43 -4.56 0.94
N ALA A 122 -2.18 -3.61 0.02
CA ALA A 122 -1.07 -3.70 -0.94
C ALA A 122 0.13 -2.92 -0.39
N TRP A 123 1.24 -3.62 -0.14
CA TRP A 123 2.46 -3.07 0.46
C TRP A 123 3.67 -3.24 -0.46
#